data_AF-A0A958URL5-F1
#
_entry.id   AF-A0A958URL5-F1
#
_cell.length_a   1.000
_cell.length_b   1.000
_cell.length_c   1.000
_cell.angle_alpha   90.00
_cell.angle_beta   90.00
_cell.angle_gamma   90.00
#
_symmetry.space_group_name_H-M   'P 1'
#
loop_
_entity.id
_entity.type
_entity.pdbx_description
1 polymer ?
#
loop_
_entity_poly.entity_id
_entity_poly.type
_entity_poly.pdbx_seq_one_letter_code
_entity_poly.pdbx_strand_id
1 'polypeptide(L)'
;MNKELEHSFVTQLEENQNIVHKICRLYTNDSDAHNDLFQEITIQLWRAYPKFRGDSKFSTWMYRVALNTAITLYRKSKRSIKTQDYEGVSFKISSE
;
A
#
# COMPACT_ATOMS: atom_id res chain seq x y z
N MET A 1 -1.20 19.30 7.92
CA MET A 1 -2.68 19.25 7.96
C MET A 1 -3.10 19.90 9.28
N ASN A 2 -4.32 20.41 9.46
CA ASN A 2 -4.71 20.93 10.79
C ASN A 2 -5.00 19.74 11.73
N LYS A 3 -4.70 19.86 13.04
CA LYS A 3 -4.88 18.78 14.03
C LYS A 3 -6.26 18.12 14.02
N GLU A 4 -7.31 18.90 13.77
CA GLU A 4 -8.69 18.37 13.66
C GLU A 4 -8.87 17.42 12.47
N LEU A 5 -8.31 17.78 11.31
CA LEU A 5 -8.33 16.94 10.11
C LEU A 5 -7.53 15.65 10.32
N GLU A 6 -6.42 15.73 11.04
CA GLU A 6 -5.59 14.56 11.37
C GLU A 6 -6.36 13.58 12.26
N HIS A 7 -7.00 14.07 13.32
CA HIS A 7 -7.81 13.24 14.20
C HIS A 7 -9.00 12.60 13.47
N SER A 8 -9.70 13.39 12.63
CA SER A 8 -10.80 12.89 11.81
C SER A 8 -10.34 11.78 10.85
N PHE A 9 -9.19 11.98 10.19
CA PHE A 9 -8.61 10.96 9.32
C PHE A 9 -8.32 9.66 10.06
N VAL A 10 -7.62 9.74 11.20
CA VAL A 10 -7.23 8.56 11.98
C VAL A 10 -8.46 7.78 12.41
N THR A 11 -9.47 8.47 12.96
CA THR A 11 -10.73 7.86 13.40
C THR A 11 -11.41 7.13 12.23
N GLN A 12 -11.58 7.81 11.10
CA GLN A 12 -12.23 7.23 9.92
C GLN A 12 -11.45 6.07 9.32
N LEU A 13 -10.12 6.14 9.32
CA LEU A 13 -9.27 5.06 8.85
C LEU A 13 -9.40 3.84 9.77
N GLU A 14 -9.29 4.00 11.09
CA GLU A 14 -9.37 2.92 12.06
C GLU A 14 -10.71 2.16 11.99
N GLU A 15 -11.81 2.88 11.83
CA GLU A 15 -13.15 2.28 11.66
C GLU A 15 -13.27 1.43 10.39
N ASN A 16 -12.53 1.79 9.33
CA ASN A 16 -12.69 1.21 8.00
C ASN A 16 -11.48 0.37 7.54
N GLN A 17 -10.40 0.30 8.32
CA GLN A 17 -9.10 -0.30 7.94
C GLN A 17 -9.21 -1.75 7.45
N ASN A 18 -10.20 -2.50 7.93
CA ASN A 18 -10.48 -3.86 7.49
C ASN A 18 -10.70 -3.98 5.97
N ILE A 19 -11.23 -2.94 5.33
CA ILE A 19 -11.37 -2.88 3.87
C ILE A 19 -9.99 -2.84 3.21
N VAL A 20 -9.07 -2.04 3.74
CA VAL A 20 -7.70 -1.93 3.24
C VAL A 20 -6.94 -3.23 3.45
N HIS A 21 -7.07 -3.87 4.63
CA HIS A 21 -6.48 -5.18 4.88
C HIS A 21 -6.98 -6.26 3.90
N LYS A 22 -8.27 -6.25 3.55
CA LYS A 22 -8.82 -7.15 2.52
C LYS A 22 -8.18 -6.91 1.16
N ILE A 23 -8.00 -5.65 0.75
CA ILE A 23 -7.32 -5.32 -0.49
C ILE A 23 -5.87 -5.81 -0.44
N CYS A 24 -5.14 -5.56 0.65
CA CYS A 24 -3.75 -5.97 0.77
C CYS A 24 -3.59 -7.48 0.59
N ARG A 25 -4.42 -8.28 1.28
CA ARG A 25 -4.45 -9.75 1.14
C ARG A 25 -4.74 -10.26 -0.27
N LEU A 26 -5.40 -9.47 -1.13
CA LEU A 26 -5.64 -9.85 -2.53
C LEU A 26 -4.42 -9.60 -3.43
N TYR A 27 -3.48 -8.74 -3.02
CA TYR A 27 -2.34 -8.31 -3.84
C TYR A 27 -0.97 -8.70 -3.26
N THR A 28 -0.93 -9.34 -2.08
CA THR A 28 0.31 -9.75 -1.41
C THR A 28 0.22 -11.21 -0.95
N ASN A 29 1.37 -11.89 -0.89
CA ASN A 29 1.44 -13.31 -0.52
C ASN A 29 2.10 -13.57 0.84
N ASP A 30 2.74 -12.57 1.43
CA ASP A 30 3.45 -12.65 2.71
C ASP A 30 3.08 -11.46 3.62
N SER A 31 3.46 -11.57 4.89
CA SER A 31 3.14 -10.57 5.92
C SER A 31 3.84 -9.23 5.71
N ASP A 32 5.07 -9.26 5.20
CA ASP A 32 5.90 -8.07 5.09
C ASP A 32 5.41 -7.22 3.93
N ALA A 33 5.18 -7.85 2.77
CA ALA A 33 4.54 -7.21 1.62
C ALA A 33 3.13 -6.69 1.96
N HIS A 34 2.37 -7.42 2.79
CA HIS A 34 1.06 -6.95 3.27
C HIS A 34 1.19 -5.65 4.06
N ASN A 35 2.12 -5.61 5.03
CA ASN A 35 2.35 -4.44 5.89
C ASN A 35 2.85 -3.24 5.08
N ASP A 36 3.77 -3.48 4.14
CA ASP A 36 4.30 -2.45 3.24
C ASP A 36 3.19 -1.85 2.36
N LEU A 37 2.33 -2.70 1.79
CA LEU A 37 1.21 -2.25 0.96
C LEU A 37 0.19 -1.46 1.79
N PHE A 38 -0.14 -1.93 2.99
CA PHE A 38 -1.02 -1.21 3.90
C PHE A 38 -0.47 0.17 4.25
N GLN A 39 0.83 0.25 4.53
CA GLN A 39 1.50 1.51 4.83
C GLN A 39 1.46 2.47 3.64
N GLU A 40 1.79 2.01 2.43
CA GLU A 40 1.76 2.86 1.23
C GLU A 40 0.33 3.36 0.95
N ILE A 41 -0.68 2.51 1.06
CA ILE A 41 -2.08 2.92 0.92
C ILE A 41 -2.44 4.00 1.94
N THR A 42 -2.02 3.82 3.20
CA THR A 42 -2.28 4.79 4.28
C THR A 42 -1.64 6.14 3.99
N ILE A 43 -0.40 6.16 3.47
CA ILE A 43 0.30 7.38 3.06
C ILE A 43 -0.43 8.08 1.90
N GLN A 44 -0.90 7.32 0.90
CA GLN A 44 -1.64 7.88 -0.23
C GLN A 44 -2.99 8.46 0.21
N LEU A 45 -3.69 7.77 1.11
CA LEU A 45 -4.92 8.25 1.73
C LEU A 45 -4.68 9.55 2.49
N TRP A 46 -3.65 9.62 3.33
CA TRP A 46 -3.28 10.82 4.07
C TRP A 46 -3.03 12.03 3.16
N ARG A 47 -2.24 11.82 2.10
CA ARG A 47 -1.93 12.86 1.10
C ARG A 47 -3.18 13.34 0.34
N ALA A 48 -4.14 12.45 0.12
CA ALA A 48 -5.36 12.75 -0.63
C ALA A 48 -6.50 13.29 0.25
N TYR A 49 -6.47 13.05 1.57
CA TYR A 49 -7.55 13.38 2.50
C TYR A 49 -7.95 14.86 2.52
N PRO A 50 -7.03 15.86 2.47
CA PRO A 50 -7.41 17.27 2.39
C PRO A 50 -8.28 17.63 1.17
N LYS A 51 -8.24 16.81 0.12
CA LYS A 51 -9.00 17.00 -1.12
C LYS A 51 -10.31 16.20 -1.14
N PHE A 52 -10.59 15.43 -0.09
CA PHE A 52 -11.82 14.67 0.02
C PHE A 52 -13.00 15.60 0.27
N ARG A 53 -13.92 15.68 -0.71
CA ARG A 53 -15.05 16.61 -0.68
C ARG A 53 -16.26 16.15 0.13
N GLY A 54 -16.30 14.89 0.57
CA GLY A 54 -17.45 14.34 1.29
C GLY A 54 -18.65 13.93 0.41
N ASP A 55 -18.56 14.04 -0.91
CA ASP A 55 -19.63 13.64 -1.86
C ASP A 55 -20.00 12.14 -1.80
N SER A 56 -19.21 11.33 -1.12
CA SER A 56 -19.40 9.88 -0.96
C SER A 56 -18.95 9.45 0.43
N LYS A 57 -19.32 8.25 0.87
CA LYS A 57 -18.82 7.69 2.14
C LYS A 57 -17.29 7.62 2.10
N PHE A 58 -16.64 7.92 3.23
CA PHE A 58 -15.19 7.78 3.38
C PHE A 58 -14.71 6.39 2.95
N SER A 59 -15.42 5.33 3.35
CA SER A 59 -15.09 3.94 2.97
C SER A 59 -15.09 3.70 1.46
N THR A 60 -16.06 4.28 0.73
CA THR A 60 -16.13 4.19 -0.74
C THR A 60 -14.95 4.90 -1.40
N TRP A 61 -14.64 6.11 -0.95
CA TRP A 61 -13.50 6.86 -1.46
C TRP A 61 -12.17 6.17 -1.13
N MET A 62 -12.02 5.72 0.11
CA MET A 62 -10.85 5.01 0.62
C MET A 62 -10.60 3.73 -0.17
N TYR A 63 -11.64 2.94 -0.43
CA TYR A 63 -11.56 1.74 -1.26
C TYR A 63 -10.96 2.04 -2.64
N ARG A 64 -11.40 3.12 -3.30
CA ARG A 64 -10.89 3.50 -4.62
C ARG A 64 -9.41 3.87 -4.58
N VAL A 65 -8.99 4.65 -3.59
CA VAL A 65 -7.57 5.04 -3.42
C VAL A 65 -6.70 3.81 -3.12
N ALA A 66 -7.15 2.95 -2.20
CA ALA A 66 -6.47 1.73 -1.83
C ALA A 66 -6.30 0.78 -3.01
N LEU A 67 -7.38 0.51 -3.75
CA LEU A 67 -7.38 -0.37 -4.92
C LEU A 67 -6.44 0.15 -6.02
N ASN A 68 -6.51 1.44 -6.34
CA ASN A 68 -5.64 2.05 -7.35
C ASN A 68 -4.17 1.99 -6.95
N THR A 69 -3.86 2.20 -5.68
CA THR A 69 -2.50 2.11 -5.14
C THR A 69 -1.97 0.68 -5.26
N ALA A 70 -2.75 -0.31 -4.82
CA ALA A 70 -2.38 -1.73 -4.91
C ALA A 70 -2.16 -2.17 -6.37
N ILE A 71 -3.06 -1.81 -7.29
CA ILE A 71 -2.90 -2.12 -8.72
C ILE A 71 -1.64 -1.46 -9.30
N THR A 72 -1.35 -0.22 -8.92
CA THR A 72 -0.18 0.51 -9.41
C THR A 72 1.11 -0.18 -8.96
N LEU A 73 1.22 -0.52 -7.67
CA LEU A 73 2.37 -1.24 -7.14
C LEU A 73 2.52 -2.63 -7.75
N TYR A 74 1.42 -3.38 -7.87
CA TYR A 74 1.42 -4.69 -8.51
C TYR A 74 1.94 -4.63 -9.95
N ARG A 75 1.47 -3.64 -10.74
CA ARG A 75 1.94 -3.43 -12.12
C ARG A 75 3.41 -3.03 -12.17
N LYS A 76 3.89 -2.22 -11.21
CA LYS A 76 5.31 -1.83 -11.12
C LYS A 76 6.19 -3.04 -10.79
N SER A 77 5.79 -3.84 -9.80
CA SER A 77 6.49 -5.08 -9.43
C SER A 77 6.61 -6.04 -10.61
N LYS A 78 5.52 -6.27 -11.36
CA LYS A 78 5.52 -7.15 -12.54
C LYS A 78 6.43 -6.66 -13.67
N ARG A 79 6.69 -5.35 -13.76
CA ARG A 79 7.59 -4.76 -14.76
C ARG A 79 9.06 -4.76 -14.33
N SER A 80 9.33 -4.94 -13.04
CA SER A 80 10.70 -5.00 -12.52
C SER A 80 11.34 -6.33 -12.88
N ILE A 81 12.60 -6.29 -13.34
CA ILE A 81 13.39 -7.51 -13.52
C ILE A 81 13.70 -8.06 -12.12
N LYS A 82 13.50 -9.36 -11.92
CA LYS A 82 13.89 -10.03 -10.68
C LYS A 82 15.41 -10.01 -10.58
N THR A 83 15.93 -9.24 -9.62
CA THR A 83 17.35 -9.24 -9.29
C THR A 83 17.62 -10.37 -8.31
N GLN A 84 18.83 -10.92 -8.38
CA GLN A 84 19.36 -11.80 -7.35
C GLN A 84 20.51 -11.07 -6.67
N ASP A 85 20.65 -11.33 -5.37
CA ASP A 85 21.77 -10.78 -4.62
C ASP A 85 23.08 -11.43 -5.08
N TYR A 86 24.13 -10.61 -5.18
CA TYR A 86 25.42 -11.02 -5.75
C TYR A 86 26.15 -12.01 -4.84
N GLU A 87 26.09 -11.81 -3.52
CA GLU A 87 26.78 -12.67 -2.55
C GLU A 87 26.28 -14.12 -2.60
N GLY A 88 24.99 -14.33 -2.85
CA GLY A 88 24.40 -15.66 -3.00
C GLY A 88 24.84 -16.44 -4.25
N VAL A 89 25.40 -15.76 -5.25
CA VAL A 89 25.86 -16.35 -6.52
C VAL A 89 27.39 -16.48 -6.58
N SER A 90 28.13 -15.66 -5.80
CA SER A 90 29.60 -15.65 -5.77
C SER A 90 30.22 -17.02 -5.45
N PHE A 91 29.57 -17.85 -4.62
CA PHE A 91 30.09 -19.18 -4.25
C PHE A 91 29.93 -20.26 -5.34
N LYS A 92 29.14 -19.99 -6.39
CA LYS A 92 28.89 -20.96 -7.48
C LYS A 92 29.82 -20.78 -8.68
N ILE A 93 30.57 -19.68 -8.72
CA ILE A 93 31.55 -19.39 -9.75
C ILE A 93 32.94 -19.63 -9.15
N SER A 94 33.21 -20.88 -8.73
CA SER A 94 34.61 -21.31 -8.62
C SER A 94 35.15 -21.35 -10.05
N SER A 95 36.11 -20.49 -10.31
CA SER A 95 36.86 -20.40 -11.55
C SER A 95 37.76 -21.63 -11.67
N GLU A 96 37.58 -22.44 -12.70
CA GLU A 96 38.65 -23.29 -13.24
C GLU A 96 39.74 -22.43 -13.89
#